data_AF-A0A8H4J6X1-F1
#
_entry.id   AF-A0A8H4J6X1-F1
#
_cell.length_a   1.000
_cell.length_b   1.000
_cell.length_c   1.000
_cell.angle_alpha   90.00
_cell.angle_beta   90.00
_cell.angle_gamma   90.00
#
_symmetry.space_group_name_H-M   'P 1'
#
loop_
_entity.id
_entity.type
_entity.pdbx_description
1 polymer ?
#
loop_
_entity_poly.entity_id
_entity_poly.type
_entity_poly.pdbx_seq_one_letter_code
_entity_poly.pdbx_strand_id
1 'polypeptide(L)'
;MRFAPKIDDGHRGPKRFFRHILPRIKYRNPALPITVDRSAAQSDPAILNVVFKDDSASTSAPAPAAEGGDRVVTIQMKHKSESEILRQLYEVTGAKEVEPTDVEQEELRQLTERKERSRKDSERMFGVNRQRKREAEMLAAARGEVGINPA
;
A
#
# COMPACT_ATOMS: atom_id res chain seq x y z
N MET A 1 2.65 -8.33 -11.00
CA MET A 1 1.64 -7.25 -10.91
C MET A 1 2.07 -6.10 -11.81
N ARG A 2 1.16 -5.52 -12.60
CA ARG A 2 1.43 -4.40 -13.52
C ARG A 2 0.40 -3.29 -13.29
N PHE A 3 0.84 -2.06 -13.05
CA PHE A 3 -0.01 -0.89 -12.84
C PHE A 3 0.76 0.40 -13.13
N ALA A 4 0.04 1.49 -13.40
CA ALA A 4 0.66 2.78 -13.71
C ALA A 4 1.20 3.49 -12.46
N PRO A 5 2.27 4.29 -12.56
CA PRO A 5 2.88 4.93 -11.39
C PRO A 5 2.03 6.06 -10.78
N LYS A 6 1.22 6.75 -11.60
CA LYS A 6 0.33 7.82 -11.14
C LYS A 6 -1.01 7.26 -10.67
N ILE A 7 -1.67 8.00 -9.77
CA ILE A 7 -2.91 7.55 -9.10
C ILE A 7 -4.16 7.77 -9.94
N ASP A 8 -4.05 8.53 -11.01
CA ASP A 8 -5.15 8.91 -11.90
C ASP A 8 -5.79 7.66 -12.51
N ASP A 9 -6.98 7.79 -13.08
CA ASP A 9 -7.63 6.70 -13.83
C ASP A 9 -7.77 5.36 -13.05
N GLY A 10 -8.05 5.44 -11.75
CA GLY A 10 -8.34 4.24 -10.94
C GLY A 10 -7.13 3.40 -10.52
N HIS A 11 -5.91 3.94 -10.58
CA HIS A 11 -4.68 3.23 -10.17
C HIS A 11 -4.32 3.39 -8.68
N ARG A 12 -5.13 4.13 -7.91
CA ARG A 12 -4.93 4.34 -6.46
C ARG A 12 -4.92 3.03 -5.65
N GLY A 13 -5.88 2.14 -5.89
CA GLY A 13 -6.00 0.85 -5.18
C GLY A 13 -4.81 -0.07 -5.41
N PRO A 14 -4.42 -0.36 -6.67
CA PRO A 14 -3.21 -1.12 -6.98
C PRO A 14 -1.95 -0.58 -6.29
N LYS A 15 -1.77 0.75 -6.29
CA LYS A 15 -0.62 1.38 -5.64
C LYS A 15 -0.60 1.18 -4.13
N ARG A 16 -1.77 1.24 -3.48
CA ARG A 16 -1.91 0.98 -2.04
C ARG A 16 -1.70 -0.50 -1.72
N PHE A 17 -2.28 -1.39 -2.52
CA PHE A 17 -2.10 -2.84 -2.42
C PHE A 17 -0.60 -3.20 -2.51
N PHE A 18 0.12 -2.63 -3.47
CA PHE A 18 1.57 -2.79 -3.60
C PHE A 18 2.35 -2.27 -2.38
N ARG A 19 1.97 -1.10 -1.83
CA ARG A 19 2.71 -0.49 -0.71
C ARG A 19 2.46 -1.13 0.64
N HIS A 20 1.24 -1.61 0.90
CA HIS A 20 0.82 -2.02 2.25
C HIS A 20 0.54 -3.52 2.36
N ILE A 21 -0.03 -4.14 1.33
CA ILE A 21 -0.49 -5.54 1.40
C ILE A 21 0.58 -6.50 0.89
N LEU A 22 1.16 -6.25 -0.28
CA LEU A 22 2.20 -7.14 -0.84
C LEU A 22 3.40 -7.37 0.09
N PRO A 23 3.94 -6.36 0.81
CA PRO A 23 5.03 -6.58 1.75
C PRO A 23 4.62 -7.52 2.90
N ARG A 24 3.38 -7.43 3.38
CA ARG A 24 2.85 -8.32 4.44
C ARG A 24 2.76 -9.76 3.94
N ILE A 25 2.28 -9.94 2.71
CA ILE A 25 2.22 -11.27 2.06
C ILE A 25 3.62 -11.85 1.91
N LYS A 26 4.59 -11.06 1.45
CA LYS A 26 5.99 -11.49 1.29
C LYS A 26 6.67 -11.84 2.61
N TYR A 27 6.37 -11.09 3.67
CA TYR A 27 6.91 -11.36 5.01
C TYR A 27 6.48 -12.74 5.53
N ARG A 28 5.21 -13.09 5.34
CA ARG A 28 4.68 -14.41 5.75
C ARG A 28 5.10 -15.53 4.79
N ASN A 29 5.23 -15.22 3.50
CA ASN A 29 5.58 -16.17 2.45
C ASN A 29 6.88 -15.76 1.74
N PRO A 30 8.06 -15.89 2.38
CA PRO A 30 9.32 -15.44 1.82
C PRO A 30 9.73 -16.23 0.57
N ALA A 31 9.33 -17.49 0.45
CA ALA A 31 9.63 -18.34 -0.69
C ALA A 31 8.92 -17.90 -1.99
N LEU A 32 7.81 -17.16 -1.90
CA LEU A 32 7.04 -16.77 -3.09
C LEU A 32 7.77 -15.67 -3.89
N PRO A 33 8.08 -15.89 -5.18
CA PRO A 33 8.59 -14.83 -6.03
C PRO A 33 7.47 -13.83 -6.36
N ILE A 34 7.68 -12.55 -6.05
CA ILE A 34 6.73 -11.48 -6.36
C ILE A 34 7.44 -10.45 -7.23
N THR A 35 6.94 -10.27 -8.46
CA THR A 35 7.48 -9.32 -9.44
C THR A 35 6.47 -8.22 -9.76
N VAL A 36 6.97 -6.99 -9.86
CA VAL A 36 6.17 -5.80 -10.15
C VAL A 36 6.74 -5.07 -11.35
N ASP A 37 5.92 -4.90 -12.38
CA ASP A 37 6.23 -4.10 -13.55
C ASP A 37 5.68 -2.67 -13.37
N ARG A 38 6.58 -1.70 -13.49
CA ARG A 38 6.30 -0.26 -13.34
C ARG A 38 6.39 0.52 -14.65
N SER A 39 6.57 -0.18 -15.78
CA SER A 39 6.68 0.42 -17.11
C SER A 39 5.33 0.71 -17.77
N ALA A 40 4.22 0.39 -17.11
CA ALA A 40 2.88 0.55 -17.65
C ALA A 40 2.51 2.03 -17.86
N ALA A 41 1.89 2.31 -19.01
CA ALA A 41 1.30 3.61 -19.31
C ALA A 41 0.04 3.86 -18.46
N GLN A 42 -0.39 5.12 -18.36
CA GLN A 42 -1.54 5.47 -17.50
C GLN A 42 -2.85 4.81 -17.97
N SER A 43 -3.03 4.69 -19.28
CA SER A 43 -4.19 4.06 -19.91
C SER A 43 -4.19 2.53 -19.81
N ASP A 44 -3.06 1.92 -19.42
CA ASP A 44 -2.95 0.47 -19.38
C ASP A 44 -3.84 -0.12 -18.26
N PRO A 45 -4.37 -1.33 -18.47
CA PRO A 45 -5.12 -2.00 -17.42
C PRO A 45 -4.21 -2.35 -16.24
N ALA A 46 -4.71 -2.13 -15.02
CA ALA A 46 -4.03 -2.56 -13.80
C ALA A 46 -4.38 -4.03 -13.52
N ILE A 47 -3.38 -4.91 -13.58
CA ILE A 47 -3.59 -6.36 -13.55
C ILE A 47 -2.64 -7.03 -12.54
N LEU A 48 -3.18 -7.98 -11.78
CA LEU A 48 -2.43 -8.94 -10.97
C LEU A 48 -2.58 -10.34 -11.57
N ASN A 49 -1.47 -10.93 -11.97
CA ASN A 49 -1.40 -12.33 -12.38
C ASN A 49 -0.92 -13.17 -11.21
N VAL A 50 -1.67 -14.21 -10.88
CA VAL A 50 -1.32 -15.24 -9.90
C VAL A 50 -1.03 -16.51 -10.70
N VAL A 51 0.18 -17.03 -10.57
CA VAL A 51 0.62 -18.23 -11.27
C VAL A 51 0.59 -19.38 -10.27
N PHE A 52 -0.19 -20.40 -10.58
CA PHE A 52 -0.27 -21.65 -9.83
C PHE A 52 0.50 -22.70 -10.60
N LYS A 53 1.42 -23.36 -9.91
CA LYS A 53 2.11 -24.52 -10.44
C LYS A 53 1.20 -25.72 -10.24
N ASP A 54 0.81 -26.38 -11.34
CA ASP A 54 0.08 -27.63 -11.26
C ASP A 54 1.07 -28.76 -10.94
N ASP A 55 1.19 -29.15 -9.67
CA ASP A 55 1.92 -30.35 -9.27
C ASP A 55 1.06 -31.60 -9.52
N SER A 56 0.76 -31.91 -10.80
CA SER A 56 0.17 -33.20 -11.20
C SER A 56 1.20 -34.35 -11.17
N ALA A 57 2.04 -34.41 -10.13
CA ALA A 57 3.05 -35.46 -9.94
C ALA A 57 2.75 -36.40 -8.74
N SER A 58 1.49 -36.50 -8.31
CA SER A 58 1.08 -37.41 -7.24
C SER A 58 -0.35 -37.92 -7.42
N THR A 59 -0.61 -38.66 -8.51
CA THR A 59 -1.61 -39.74 -8.50
C THR A 59 -1.43 -40.65 -9.72
N SER A 60 -1.31 -41.93 -9.44
CA SER A 60 -1.17 -43.04 -10.39
C SER A 60 -2.44 -43.26 -11.22
N ALA A 61 -2.43 -42.89 -12.51
CA ALA A 61 -3.22 -43.51 -13.59
C ALA A 61 -2.82 -42.91 -14.97
N PRO A 62 -2.71 -43.69 -16.06
CA PRO A 62 -2.24 -43.18 -17.35
C PRO A 62 -3.41 -42.78 -18.28
N ALA A 63 -3.49 -41.51 -18.66
CA ALA A 63 -4.28 -41.01 -19.81
C ALA A 63 -3.79 -39.58 -20.20
N PRO A 64 -3.95 -39.13 -21.46
CA PRO A 64 -2.83 -38.62 -22.25
C PRO A 64 -2.62 -37.10 -22.18
N ALA A 65 -1.34 -36.71 -22.17
CA ALA A 65 -0.78 -35.44 -22.66
C ALA A 65 -1.57 -34.15 -22.38
N ALA A 66 -1.69 -33.76 -21.10
CA ALA A 66 -1.74 -32.35 -20.76
C ALA A 66 -0.30 -31.89 -20.56
N GLU A 67 0.19 -30.98 -21.42
CA GLU A 67 1.44 -30.28 -21.17
C GLU A 67 1.37 -29.66 -19.76
N GLY A 68 2.39 -29.90 -18.93
CA GLY A 68 2.47 -29.36 -17.58
C GLY A 68 2.58 -27.84 -17.61
N GLY A 69 1.44 -27.17 -17.79
CA GLY A 69 1.32 -25.74 -17.92
C GLY A 69 0.96 -25.11 -16.58
N ASP A 70 1.67 -24.05 -16.21
CA ASP A 70 1.30 -23.25 -15.05
C ASP A 70 -0.08 -22.60 -15.27
N ARG A 71 -1.00 -22.78 -14.32
CA ARG A 71 -2.32 -22.13 -14.35
C ARG A 71 -2.19 -20.66 -13.94
N VAL A 72 -2.46 -19.75 -14.88
CA VAL A 72 -2.44 -18.31 -14.61
C VAL A 72 -3.86 -17.78 -14.38
N VAL A 73 -4.08 -17.16 -13.21
CA VAL A 73 -5.32 -16.44 -12.88
C VAL A 73 -5.06 -14.93 -12.90
N THR A 74 -5.87 -14.22 -13.68
CA THR A 74 -5.74 -12.78 -13.90
C THR A 74 -6.81 -12.01 -13.13
N ILE A 75 -6.40 -11.14 -12.21
CA ILE A 75 -7.28 -10.27 -11.41
C ILE A 75 -7.16 -8.84 -11.95
N GLN A 76 -8.27 -8.29 -12.43
CA GLN A 76 -8.39 -6.88 -12.82
C GLN A 76 -8.46 -5.99 -11.59
N MET A 77 -7.62 -4.96 -11.49
CA MET A 77 -7.47 -4.13 -10.29
C MET A 77 -7.85 -2.66 -10.50
N LYS A 78 -8.11 -2.25 -11.75
CA LYS A 78 -8.47 -0.87 -12.07
C LYS A 78 -9.78 -0.48 -11.38
N HIS A 79 -9.81 0.72 -10.79
CA HIS A 79 -10.95 1.26 -10.01
C HIS A 79 -11.34 0.45 -8.77
N LYS A 80 -10.58 -0.58 -8.38
CA LYS A 80 -10.84 -1.36 -7.17
C LYS A 80 -10.09 -0.80 -5.97
N SER A 81 -10.64 -0.98 -4.78
CA SER A 81 -9.95 -0.67 -3.53
C SER A 81 -8.92 -1.76 -3.17
N GLU A 82 -7.94 -1.42 -2.32
CA GLU A 82 -6.95 -2.40 -1.84
C GLU A 82 -7.59 -3.60 -1.11
N SER A 83 -8.69 -3.36 -0.40
CA SER A 83 -9.46 -4.40 0.32
C SER A 83 -10.21 -5.32 -0.64
N GLU A 84 -10.80 -4.79 -1.72
CA GLU A 84 -11.46 -5.61 -2.75
C GLU A 84 -10.48 -6.49 -3.51
N ILE A 85 -9.31 -5.94 -3.85
CA ILE A 85 -8.22 -6.69 -4.48
C ILE A 85 -7.79 -7.85 -3.57
N LEU A 86 -7.61 -7.56 -2.28
CA LEU A 86 -7.20 -8.56 -1.30
C LEU A 86 -8.26 -9.67 -1.16
N ARG A 87 -9.54 -9.30 -1.10
CA ARG A 87 -10.65 -10.28 -1.06
C ARG A 87 -10.63 -11.18 -2.30
N GLN A 88 -10.50 -10.62 -3.50
CA GLN A 88 -10.42 -11.41 -4.74
C GLN A 88 -9.20 -12.33 -4.74
N LEU A 89 -8.07 -11.87 -4.21
CA LEU A 89 -6.89 -12.71 -4.06
C LEU A 89 -7.15 -13.89 -3.11
N TYR A 90 -7.82 -13.66 -1.97
CA TYR A 90 -8.23 -14.74 -1.06
C TYR A 90 -9.19 -15.72 -1.71
N GLU A 91 -10.19 -15.24 -2.45
CA GLU A 91 -11.14 -16.10 -3.17
C GLU A 91 -10.45 -16.98 -4.21
N VAL A 92 -9.46 -16.43 -4.92
CA VAL A 92 -8.69 -17.15 -5.95
C VAL A 92 -7.69 -18.14 -5.34
N THR A 93 -7.04 -17.79 -4.23
CA THR A 93 -5.97 -18.60 -3.64
C THR A 93 -6.44 -19.55 -2.54
N GLY A 94 -7.63 -19.34 -1.97
CA GLY A 94 -8.11 -20.06 -0.79
C GLY A 94 -7.26 -19.83 0.46
N ALA A 95 -6.43 -18.77 0.48
CA ALA A 95 -5.51 -18.51 1.59
C ALA A 95 -6.27 -18.11 2.86
N LYS A 96 -5.69 -18.46 4.03
CA LYS A 96 -6.24 -18.12 5.33
C LYS A 96 -5.64 -16.84 5.86
N GLU A 97 -6.46 -15.99 6.49
CA GLU A 97 -5.98 -14.83 7.23
C GLU A 97 -5.31 -15.29 8.54
N VAL A 98 -4.20 -14.65 8.90
CA VAL A 98 -3.46 -14.93 10.13
C VAL A 98 -3.84 -13.84 11.13
N GLU A 99 -4.41 -14.26 12.25
CA GLU A 99 -4.74 -13.34 13.34
C GLU A 99 -3.46 -12.83 14.03
N PRO A 100 -3.43 -11.55 14.45
CA PRO A 100 -2.31 -11.02 15.20
C PRO A 100 -2.23 -11.71 16.56
N THR A 101 -1.01 -12.10 16.93
CA THR A 101 -0.68 -12.64 18.25
C THR A 101 -0.91 -11.60 19.36
N ASP A 102 -1.07 -12.04 20.61
CA ASP A 102 -1.36 -11.15 21.74
C ASP A 102 -0.32 -10.04 21.91
N VAL A 103 0.96 -10.36 21.72
CA VAL A 103 2.06 -9.40 21.75
C VAL A 103 1.91 -8.35 20.64
N GLU A 104 1.61 -8.77 19.40
CA GLU A 104 1.40 -7.86 18.28
C GLU A 104 0.17 -6.96 18.53
N GLN A 105 -0.87 -7.47 19.18
CA GLN A 105 -2.06 -6.68 19.55
C GLN A 105 -1.73 -5.60 20.58
N GLU A 106 -0.91 -5.90 21.59
CA GLU A 106 -0.45 -4.91 22.56
C GLU A 106 0.43 -3.83 21.91
N GLU A 107 1.35 -4.22 21.05
CA GLU A 107 2.17 -3.28 20.27
C GLU A 107 1.31 -2.36 19.39
N LEU A 108 0.29 -2.91 18.75
CA LEU A 108 -0.69 -2.14 17.98
C LEU A 108 -1.41 -1.11 18.84
N ARG A 109 -1.86 -1.49 20.05
CA ARG A 109 -2.49 -0.57 21.02
C ARG A 109 -1.53 0.56 21.40
N GLN A 110 -0.29 0.23 21.78
CA GLN A 110 0.72 1.24 22.14
C GLN A 110 1.01 2.19 20.97
N LEU A 111 1.09 1.69 19.74
CA LEU A 111 1.29 2.52 18.55
C LEU A 111 0.10 3.45 18.29
N THR A 112 -1.13 3.00 18.54
CA THR A 112 -2.33 3.85 18.40
C THR A 112 -2.34 4.98 19.42
N GLU A 113 -2.07 4.68 20.69
CA GLU A 113 -1.99 5.67 21.76
C GLU A 113 -0.90 6.72 21.49
N ARG A 114 0.29 6.27 21.05
CA ARG A 114 1.39 7.18 20.66
C ARG A 114 0.99 8.11 19.51
N LYS A 115 0.26 7.61 18.50
CA LYS A 115 -0.24 8.44 17.38
C LYS A 115 -1.23 9.48 17.84
N GLU A 116 -2.16 9.13 18.73
CA GLU A 116 -3.15 10.08 19.26
C GLU A 116 -2.49 11.18 20.08
N ARG A 117 -1.54 10.82 20.94
CA ARG A 117 -0.75 11.79 21.70
C ARG A 117 0.02 12.72 20.77
N SER A 118 0.71 12.16 19.78
CA SER A 118 1.47 12.92 18.79
C SER A 118 0.58 13.89 18.01
N ARG A 119 -0.64 13.49 17.63
CA ARG A 119 -1.59 14.37 16.94
C ARG A 119 -1.98 15.57 17.80
N LYS A 120 -2.35 15.34 19.06
CA LYS A 120 -2.70 16.39 20.02
C LYS A 120 -1.54 17.37 20.23
N ASP A 121 -0.31 16.84 20.38
CA ASP A 121 0.87 17.67 20.58
C ASP A 121 1.23 18.47 19.31
N SER A 122 1.06 17.89 18.13
CA SER A 122 1.25 18.58 16.85
C SER A 122 0.27 19.75 16.67
N GLU A 123 -1.01 19.55 17.00
CA GLU A 123 -2.03 20.60 16.96
C GLU A 123 -1.72 21.77 17.90
N ARG A 124 -1.26 21.46 19.13
CA ARG A 124 -0.81 22.48 20.11
C ARG A 124 0.36 23.30 19.58
N MET A 125 1.40 22.62 19.09
CA MET A 125 2.60 23.28 18.57
C MET A 125 2.31 24.11 17.32
N PHE A 126 1.40 23.65 16.46
CA PHE A 126 0.94 24.44 15.32
C PHE A 126 0.31 25.77 15.77
N GLY A 127 -0.52 25.76 16.82
CA GLY A 127 -1.09 26.97 17.41
C GLY A 127 -0.04 27.94 17.94
N VAL A 128 0.92 27.44 18.72
CA VAL A 128 2.03 28.24 19.27
C VAL A 128 2.87 28.86 18.15
N ASN A 129 3.24 28.06 17.14
CA ASN A 129 4.03 28.53 16.01
C ASN A 129 3.28 29.60 15.19
N ARG A 130 1.96 29.46 15.04
CA ARG A 130 1.13 30.46 14.37
C ARG A 130 1.08 31.78 15.15
N GLN A 131 0.98 31.74 16.47
CA GLN A 131 1.01 32.94 17.32
C GLN A 131 2.38 33.63 17.25
N ARG A 132 3.48 32.87 17.44
CA ARG A 132 4.84 33.39 17.31
C ARG A 132 5.11 34.04 15.97
N LYS A 133 4.63 33.43 14.88
CA LYS A 133 4.75 34.00 13.53
C LYS A 133 4.02 35.34 13.41
N ARG A 134 2.79 35.43 13.93
CA ARG A 134 2.00 36.68 13.93
C ARG A 134 2.63 37.78 14.76
N GLU A 135 3.14 37.45 15.95
CA GLU A 135 3.85 38.39 16.82
C GLU A 135 5.13 38.89 16.15
N ALA A 136 5.90 38.00 15.54
CA ALA A 136 7.10 38.37 14.79
C ALA A 136 6.78 39.29 13.60
N GLU A 137 5.73 38.98 12.82
CA GLU A 137 5.27 39.82 11.71
C GLU A 137 4.82 41.22 12.19
N MET A 138 4.09 41.29 13.32
CA MET A 138 3.67 42.55 13.93
C MET A 138 4.87 43.39 14.42
N LEU A 139 5.84 42.77 15.09
CA LEU A 139 7.05 43.45 15.55
C LEU A 139 7.93 43.91 14.38
N ALA A 140 8.06 43.12 13.32
CA ALA A 140 8.78 43.51 12.10
C ALA A 140 8.12 44.70 11.39
N ALA A 141 6.78 44.72 11.31
CA ALA A 141 6.03 45.85 10.79
C ALA A 141 6.24 47.12 11.65
N ALA A 142 6.23 47.00 12.98
CA ALA A 142 6.48 48.10 13.89
C ALA A 142 7.93 48.63 13.84
N ARG A 143 8.91 47.76 13.54
CA ARG A 143 10.32 48.14 13.34
C ARG A 143 10.61 48.78 11.98
N GLY A 144 9.65 48.82 11.06
CA GLY A 144 9.82 49.41 9.72
C GLY A 144 10.61 48.54 8.73
N GLU A 145 10.88 47.27 9.05
CA GLU A 145 11.66 46.36 8.21
C GLU A 145 10.87 45.78 7.01
N VAL A 146 9.55 45.99 6.96
CA VAL A 146 8.65 45.43 5.91
C VAL A 146 8.78 46.14 4.54
N GLY A 147 9.72 47.08 4.38
CA GLY A 147 9.90 47.87 3.14
C GLY A 147 11.33 47.97 2.59
N ILE A 148 12.34 47.33 3.17
CA ILE A 148 13.73 47.45 2.70
C ILE A 148 14.24 46.09 2.22
N ASN A 149 13.86 45.72 1.01
CA ASN A 149 14.66 44.80 0.18
C ASN A 149 15.09 45.62 -1.06
N PRO A 150 16.38 45.99 -1.19
CA PRO A 150 16.88 46.60 -2.42
C PRO A 150 16.94 45.56 -3.55
N ALA A 151 16.76 46.08 -4.77
CA ALA A 151 16.72 45.37 -6.04
C ALA A 151 17.95 44.50 -6.35
#